data_AF-A0A7C1L224-F1
#
_entry.id   AF-A0A7C1L224-F1
#
_cell.length_a   1.000
_cell.length_b   1.000
_cell.length_c   1.000
_cell.angle_alpha   90.00
_cell.angle_beta   90.00
_cell.angle_gamma   90.00
#
_symmetry.space_group_name_H-M   'P 1'
#
loop_
_entity.id
_entity.type
_entity.pdbx_description
1 polymer ?
#
loop_
_entity_poly.entity_id
_entity_poly.type
_entity_poly.pdbx_seq_one_letter_code
_entity_poly.pdbx_strand_id
1 'polypeptide(L)'
;MILHKKIYMDHFGFTEADWTRCEVCGKTSVEIHHIKYKSRGGKDEINNLAALCRKCHNDCHNEILSERDMMYTHKRFMVATTGPMEKKL
;
A
#
# COMPACT_ATOMS: atom_id res chain seq x y z
N MET A 1 -7.53 -15.78 0.06
CA MET A 1 -6.96 -14.41 -0.09
C MET A 1 -7.03 -13.96 -1.55
N ILE A 2 -7.33 -12.69 -1.81
CA ILE A 2 -7.34 -12.08 -3.16
C ILE A 2 -5.94 -11.65 -3.61
N LEU A 3 -5.69 -11.59 -4.93
CA LEU A 3 -4.35 -11.44 -5.50
C LEU A 3 -3.53 -10.26 -4.94
N HIS A 4 -4.09 -9.05 -4.90
CA HIS A 4 -3.34 -7.88 -4.40
C HIS A 4 -2.97 -7.98 -2.92
N LYS A 5 -3.83 -8.60 -2.09
CA LYS A 5 -3.49 -8.86 -0.68
C LYS A 5 -2.31 -9.83 -0.59
N LYS A 6 -2.35 -10.91 -1.41
CA LYS A 6 -1.24 -11.87 -1.48
C LYS A 6 0.08 -11.22 -1.89
N ILE A 7 0.06 -10.39 -2.94
CA ILE A 7 1.27 -9.71 -3.44
C ILE A 7 1.87 -8.81 -2.36
N TYR A 8 1.04 -8.02 -1.68
CA TYR A 8 1.50 -7.15 -0.60
C TYR A 8 2.11 -7.95 0.54
N MET A 9 1.40 -8.99 1.01
CA MET A 9 1.85 -9.81 2.14
C MET A 9 3.12 -10.59 1.83
N ASP A 10 3.20 -11.24 0.65
CA ASP A 10 4.38 -11.96 0.21
C ASP A 10 5.61 -11.04 0.13
N HIS A 11 5.43 -9.81 -0.37
CA HIS A 11 6.54 -8.85 -0.53
C HIS A 11 7.18 -8.49 0.82
N PHE A 12 6.36 -8.27 1.85
CA PHE A 12 6.84 -7.90 3.19
C PHE A 12 7.04 -9.11 4.13
N GLY A 13 6.80 -10.33 3.66
CA GLY A 13 6.92 -11.54 4.46
C GLY A 13 5.86 -11.65 5.57
N PHE A 14 4.67 -11.08 5.37
CA PHE A 14 3.57 -11.13 6.33
C PHE A 14 2.64 -12.33 6.09
N THR A 15 2.00 -12.75 7.17
CA THR A 15 0.91 -13.72 7.23
C THR A 15 -0.38 -13.04 7.71
N GLU A 16 -1.52 -13.72 7.62
CA GLU A 16 -2.81 -13.14 8.06
C GLU A 16 -2.87 -12.88 9.57
N ALA A 17 -1.96 -13.49 10.34
CA ALA A 17 -1.82 -13.26 11.78
C ALA A 17 -0.96 -12.04 12.13
N ASP A 18 -0.20 -11.49 11.17
CA ASP A 18 0.71 -10.39 11.42
C ASP A 18 -0.01 -9.05 11.52
N TRP A 19 0.45 -8.22 12.45
CA TRP A 19 0.00 -6.85 12.52
C TRP A 19 0.61 -6.03 11.37
N THR A 20 -0.26 -5.47 10.53
CA THR A 20 0.15 -4.56 9.46
C THR A 20 -0.21 -3.13 9.82
N ARG A 21 0.77 -2.22 9.68
CA ARG A 21 0.58 -0.79 9.94
C ARG A 21 0.07 -0.07 8.71
N CYS A 22 -0.79 0.92 8.92
CA CYS A 22 -1.19 1.87 7.90
C CYS A 22 0.00 2.73 7.51
N GLU A 23 0.27 2.82 6.21
CA GLU A 23 1.42 3.57 5.70
C GLU A 23 1.29 5.09 5.89
N VAL A 24 0.05 5.59 6.00
CA VAL A 24 -0.24 7.01 6.19
C VAL A 24 -0.15 7.44 7.64
N CYS A 25 -0.79 6.70 8.56
CA CYS A 25 -0.95 7.14 9.96
C CYS A 25 -0.39 6.18 11.01
N GLY A 26 0.14 5.02 10.62
CA GLY A 26 0.72 4.03 11.53
C GLY A 26 -0.27 3.20 12.35
N LYS A 27 -1.57 3.51 12.35
CA LYS A 27 -2.62 2.68 12.98
C LYS A 27 -2.77 1.32 12.28
N THR A 28 -3.45 0.36 12.90
CA THR A 28 -3.71 -0.95 12.29
C THR A 28 -4.39 -0.81 10.92
N SER A 29 -3.78 -1.41 9.91
CA SER A 29 -4.34 -1.56 8.56
C SER A 29 -5.46 -2.60 8.58
N VAL A 30 -6.46 -2.39 7.73
CA VAL A 30 -7.55 -3.34 7.53
C VAL A 30 -7.71 -3.76 6.07
N GLU A 31 -7.15 -2.99 5.13
CA GLU A 31 -7.29 -3.20 3.69
C GLU A 31 -5.99 -2.84 2.96
N ILE A 32 -5.72 -3.59 1.88
CA ILE A 32 -4.67 -3.25 0.90
C ILE A 32 -5.33 -2.47 -0.22
N HIS A 33 -4.87 -1.25 -0.45
CA HIS A 33 -5.44 -0.28 -1.36
C HIS A 33 -4.61 -0.14 -2.63
N HIS A 34 -5.28 -0.10 -3.79
CA HIS A 34 -4.64 0.30 -5.04
C HIS A 34 -4.44 1.82 -5.08
N ILE A 35 -3.19 2.29 -5.07
CA ILE A 35 -2.85 3.71 -5.13
C ILE A 35 -3.44 4.36 -6.38
N LYS A 36 -3.18 3.76 -7.54
CA LYS A 36 -3.90 4.00 -8.79
C LYS A 36 -5.02 2.98 -8.87
N TYR A 37 -6.27 3.45 -8.91
CA TYR A 37 -7.45 2.58 -8.98
C TYR A 37 -7.42 1.64 -10.18
N LYS A 38 -7.93 0.41 -10.01
CA LYS A 38 -8.07 -0.58 -11.09
C LYS A 38 -8.89 -0.05 -12.27
N SER A 39 -9.98 0.67 -12.00
CA SER A 39 -10.82 1.30 -13.02
C SER A 39 -10.07 2.35 -13.86
N ARG A 40 -8.94 2.86 -13.37
CA ARG A 40 -8.06 3.81 -14.04
C ARG A 40 -6.79 3.14 -14.61
N GLY A 41 -6.77 1.81 -14.69
CA GLY A 41 -5.64 1.03 -15.22
C GLY A 41 -4.54 0.71 -14.20
N GLY A 42 -4.80 0.84 -12.91
CA GLY A 42 -3.88 0.39 -11.87
C GLY A 42 -3.76 -1.14 -11.81
N LYS A 43 -2.54 -1.63 -11.59
CA LYS A 43 -2.23 -3.06 -11.59
C LYS A 43 -2.07 -3.62 -10.18
N ASP A 44 -2.16 -4.94 -10.07
CA ASP A 44 -1.80 -5.68 -8.85
C ASP A 44 -0.26 -5.83 -8.80
N GLU A 45 0.44 -4.74 -8.46
CA GLU A 45 1.90 -4.68 -8.38
C GLU A 45 2.28 -3.99 -7.07
N ILE A 46 3.35 -4.42 -6.38
CA ILE A 46 3.69 -3.89 -5.05
C ILE A 46 3.77 -2.36 -5.03
N ASN A 47 4.38 -1.76 -6.05
CA ASN A 47 4.52 -0.29 -6.18
C ASN A 47 3.19 0.47 -6.30
N ASN A 48 2.07 -0.25 -6.47
CA ASN A 48 0.72 0.28 -6.56
C ASN A 48 -0.18 -0.17 -5.41
N LEU A 49 0.35 -0.85 -4.39
CA LEU A 49 -0.43 -1.45 -3.30
C LEU A 49 0.04 -0.93 -1.95
N ALA A 50 -0.87 -0.33 -1.19
CA ALA A 50 -0.55 0.22 0.13
C ALA A 50 -1.47 -0.33 1.23
N ALA A 51 -0.93 -0.64 2.41
CA ALA A 51 -1.72 -1.02 3.58
C ALA A 51 -2.34 0.22 4.25
N LEU A 52 -3.67 0.25 4.39
CA LEU A 52 -4.40 1.38 4.95
C LEU A 52 -5.38 0.99 6.06
N CYS A 53 -5.51 1.87 7.05
CA CYS A 53 -6.65 1.84 7.96
C CYS A 53 -7.90 2.35 7.24
N ARG A 54 -9.09 2.02 7.77
CA ARG A 54 -10.39 2.41 7.17
C ARG A 54 -10.49 3.92 6.90
N LYS A 55 -10.01 4.75 7.83
CA LYS A 55 -10.07 6.21 7.70
C LYS A 55 -9.25 6.69 6.51
N CYS A 56 -7.96 6.35 6.46
CA CYS A 56 -7.09 6.79 5.36
C CYS A 56 -7.52 6.19 4.02
N HIS A 57 -8.06 4.97 4.01
CA HIS A 57 -8.66 4.40 2.81
C HIS A 57 -9.82 5.25 2.29
N ASN A 58 -10.72 5.70 3.18
CA ASN A 58 -11.81 6.59 2.80
C ASN A 58 -11.32 7.98 2.40
N ASP A 59 -10.26 8.50 3.03
CA ASP A 59 -9.64 9.76 2.64
C ASP A 59 -9.13 9.72 1.17
N CYS A 60 -8.62 8.57 0.69
CA CYS A 60 -8.28 8.36 -0.72
C CYS A 60 -9.51 8.40 -1.66
N HIS A 61 -10.62 7.77 -1.25
CA HIS A 61 -11.86 7.76 -2.05
C HIS A 61 -12.56 9.13 -2.08
N ASN A 62 -12.38 9.92 -1.02
CA ASN A 62 -12.93 11.27 -0.89
C ASN A 62 -11.99 12.36 -1.43
N GLU A 63 -10.93 11.98 -2.15
CA GLU A 63 -9.94 12.89 -2.76
C GLU A 63 -9.22 13.81 -1.74
N ILE A 64 -9.21 13.44 -0.46
CA ILE A 64 -8.44 14.10 0.60
C ILE A 64 -6.96 13.70 0.50
N LEU A 65 -6.70 12.44 0.16
CA LEU A 65 -5.37 11.92 -0.15
C LEU A 65 -5.29 11.60 -1.64
N SER A 66 -4.45 12.32 -2.38
CA SER A 66 -4.34 12.11 -3.83
C SER A 66 -3.51 10.86 -4.16
N GLU A 67 -3.65 10.35 -5.40
CA GLU A 67 -2.78 9.29 -5.94
C GLU A 67 -1.30 9.67 -5.81
N ARG A 68 -0.95 10.95 -5.98
CA ARG A 68 0.42 11.46 -5.83
C ARG A 68 0.91 11.38 -4.39
N ASP A 69 0.08 11.77 -3.42
CA ASP A 69 0.43 11.72 -1.99
C ASP A 69 0.62 10.29 -1.54
N MET A 70 -0.27 9.40 -2.00
CA MET A 70 -0.19 7.97 -1.73
C MET A 70 1.04 7.33 -2.36
N MET A 71 1.37 7.68 -3.60
CA MET A 71 2.60 7.22 -4.27
C MET A 71 3.85 7.67 -3.51
N TYR A 72 3.89 8.91 -3.03
CA TYR A 72 5.00 9.42 -2.22
C TYR A 72 5.11 8.71 -0.86
N THR A 73 3.96 8.55 -0.18
CA THR A 73 3.86 7.85 1.10
C THR A 73 4.36 6.42 1.00
N HIS A 74 3.86 5.68 0.00
CA HIS A 74 4.22 4.30 -0.21
C HIS A 74 5.70 4.14 -0.57
N LYS A 75 6.25 4.97 -1.45
CA LYS A 75 7.69 4.96 -1.75
C LYS A 75 8.55 5.17 -0.50
N ARG A 76 8.16 6.09 0.39
CA ARG A 76 8.86 6.30 1.66
C ARG A 76 8.73 5.11 2.60
N PHE A 77 7.56 4.49 2.64
CA PHE A 77 7.33 3.28 3.43
C PHE A 77 8.25 2.15 2.97
N MET A 78 8.26 1.85 1.66
CA MET A 78 9.12 0.83 1.04
C MET A 78 10.59 1.03 1.43
N VAL A 79 11.13 2.24 1.24
CA VAL A 79 12.53 2.54 1.59
C VAL A 79 12.82 2.31 3.08
N ALA A 80 11.88 2.68 3.96
CA ALA A 80 12.03 2.52 5.40
C ALA A 80 11.96 1.06 5.86
N THR A 81 11.20 0.20 5.15
CA THR A 81 10.97 -1.19 5.53
C THR A 81 11.93 -2.18 4.88
N THR A 82 12.35 -1.94 3.63
CA THR A 82 13.14 -2.90 2.84
C THR A 82 14.51 -2.36 2.42
N GLY A 83 14.87 -1.13 2.82
CA GLY A 83 16.02 -0.42 2.26
C GLY A 83 15.71 0.17 0.87
N PRO A 84 16.66 0.88 0.24
CA PRO A 84 16.44 1.46 -1.08
C PRO A 84 16.04 0.36 -2.07
N MET A 85 14.94 0.55 -2.81
CA MET A 85 14.58 -0.33 -3.91
C MET A 85 15.78 -0.42 -4.84
N GLU A 86 16.39 -1.60 -4.95
CA GLU A 86 17.44 -1.84 -5.91
C GLU A 86 16.94 -1.37 -7.28
N LYS A 87 17.69 -0.45 -7.90
CA LYS A 87 17.44 -0.12 -9.30
C LYS A 87 17.64 -1.43 -10.06
N LYS A 88 16.55 -2.08 -10.46
CA LYS A 88 16.64 -3.11 -11.49
C LYS A 88 17.26 -2.42 -12.71
N LEU A 89 18.54 -2.70 -12.94
CA LEU A 89 19.26 -2.40 -14.17
C LEU A 89 18.60 -3.12 -15.34
#